data_AF-A0A2M9CBY2-F1
#
_entry.id   AF-A0A2M9CBY2-F1
#
_cell.length_a   1.000
_cell.length_b   1.000
_cell.length_c   1.000
_cell.angle_alpha   90.00
_cell.angle_beta   90.00
_cell.angle_gamma   90.00
#
_symmetry.space_group_name_H-M   'P 1'
#
loop_
_entity.id
_entity.type
_entity.pdbx_description
1 polymer ?
#
loop_
_entity_poly.entity_id
_entity_poly.type
_entity_poly.pdbx_seq_one_letter_code
_entity_poly.pdbx_strand_id
1 'polypeptide(L)'
;MRSARRFAVLSVPLALAGALTLAGCASDDAPADAPSATSQGDDDASPAAEEVTEEAAEESGDVLTQDEFFETYVDATVNAGSYTQTMDMAGTVMQADIVMHDGTTDMDMTMSGEGGDGVHMIFVDGRAFYDVAGYTDGFVEVDMDDPDDPMGVSFAQTIDQLDPHAAIAPIKDALTSFKAVDATEELDGTTAREYVLGVDSTAIAASGGLTEEDAAAAQLPDELEYHLWLGVDDDLPRKMSYSFAGVEFVTIMTDYDGGQVVEAPSADEMSTRAGS
;
A
#
# COMPACT_ATOMS: atom_id res chain seq x y z
N MET A 1 -49.62 20.05 -27.52
CA MET A 1 -50.29 19.35 -26.39
C MET A 1 -49.22 19.21 -25.30
N ARG A 2 -49.20 19.89 -24.14
CA ARG A 2 -50.17 20.08 -23.03
C ARG A 2 -50.52 18.80 -22.24
N SER A 3 -49.67 18.48 -21.25
CA SER A 3 -49.97 17.97 -19.89
C SER A 3 -48.64 17.80 -19.14
N ALA A 4 -48.26 18.41 -18.01
CA ALA A 4 -48.90 19.24 -16.98
C ALA A 4 -49.53 18.54 -15.74
N ARG A 5 -48.66 18.06 -14.83
CA ARG A 5 -48.80 17.92 -13.35
C ARG A 5 -47.37 18.06 -12.76
N ARG A 6 -46.97 18.86 -11.76
CA ARG A 6 -47.59 19.87 -10.85
C ARG A 6 -48.09 19.38 -9.46
N PHE A 7 -47.41 19.88 -8.40
CA PHE A 7 -47.63 19.76 -6.94
C PHE A 7 -47.38 18.37 -6.30
N ALA A 8 -46.89 18.26 -5.06
CA ALA A 8 -46.84 19.26 -3.97
C ALA A 8 -45.52 19.29 -3.14
N VAL A 9 -45.35 20.39 -2.39
CA VAL A 9 -44.33 20.60 -1.35
C VAL A 9 -44.87 20.12 0.00
N LEU A 10 -44.02 19.56 0.87
CA LEU A 10 -44.25 19.62 2.32
C LEU A 10 -42.93 19.69 3.09
N SER A 11 -42.76 20.73 3.89
CA SER A 11 -41.64 20.91 4.84
C SER A 11 -42.11 20.51 6.23
N VAL A 12 -41.27 19.82 7.02
CA VAL A 12 -41.51 19.58 8.45
C VAL A 12 -40.21 19.80 9.23
N PRO A 13 -40.09 20.87 10.03
CA PRO A 13 -39.14 20.95 11.12
C PRO A 13 -39.77 20.40 12.41
N LEU A 14 -39.03 19.63 13.18
CA LEU A 14 -39.40 19.31 14.56
C LEU A 14 -38.20 19.50 15.48
N ALA A 15 -38.20 20.61 16.21
CA ALA A 15 -37.34 20.80 17.36
C ALA A 15 -38.06 20.25 18.61
N LEU A 16 -37.33 19.55 19.48
CA LEU A 16 -37.77 19.32 20.86
C LEU A 16 -36.58 19.44 21.80
N ALA A 17 -36.80 20.08 22.94
CA ALA A 17 -35.78 20.41 23.92
C ALA A 17 -36.07 19.73 25.27
N GLY A 18 -35.02 19.58 26.09
CA GLY A 18 -35.09 19.10 27.47
C GLY A 18 -34.03 18.03 27.77
N ALA A 19 -33.37 18.02 28.93
CA ALA A 19 -33.37 19.01 30.01
C ALA A 19 -32.07 18.90 30.82
N LEU A 20 -31.59 20.02 31.38
CA LEU A 20 -30.58 19.98 32.44
C LEU A 20 -31.26 19.65 33.78
N THR A 21 -30.63 18.80 34.58
CA THR A 21 -30.91 18.72 36.03
C THR A 21 -29.60 18.67 36.81
N LEU A 22 -29.21 19.83 37.37
CA LEU A 22 -28.22 19.88 38.44
C LEU A 22 -28.85 19.27 39.71
N ALA A 23 -28.16 18.34 40.37
CA ALA A 23 -28.51 17.90 41.71
C ALA A 23 -27.60 18.60 42.72
N GLY A 24 -28.10 19.67 43.34
CA GLY A 24 -27.48 20.33 44.49
C GLY A 24 -28.50 20.54 45.60
N CYS A 25 -28.22 20.02 46.80
CA CYS A 25 -28.87 20.45 48.05
C CYS A 25 -27.99 21.57 48.65
N ALA A 26 -28.47 22.76 49.07
CA ALA A 26 -29.59 23.11 49.97
C ALA A 26 -29.34 22.60 51.41
N SER A 27 -29.33 23.40 52.49
CA SER A 27 -29.57 24.84 52.77
C SER A 27 -28.89 25.20 54.13
N ASP A 28 -28.30 26.37 54.43
CA ASP A 28 -28.77 27.79 54.53
C ASP A 28 -29.26 28.21 55.96
N ASP A 29 -28.51 29.10 56.65
CA ASP A 29 -28.96 30.33 57.39
C ASP A 29 -27.74 31.10 57.98
N ALA A 30 -27.89 32.33 58.47
CA ALA A 30 -26.82 33.32 58.79
C ALA A 30 -26.88 33.83 60.28
N PRO A 31 -26.25 34.96 60.72
CA PRO A 31 -25.10 35.74 60.24
C PRO A 31 -24.03 36.11 61.34
N ALA A 32 -23.01 36.89 60.94
CA ALA A 32 -22.25 37.88 61.75
C ALA A 32 -20.99 37.49 62.59
N ASP A 33 -20.17 38.54 62.78
CA ASP A 33 -18.97 38.73 63.60
C ASP A 33 -17.60 38.13 63.19
N ALA A 34 -16.58 39.00 63.35
CA ALA A 34 -15.15 38.76 63.36
C ALA A 34 -14.61 39.45 64.66
N PRO A 35 -13.39 39.16 65.19
CA PRO A 35 -12.23 38.58 64.49
C PRO A 35 -11.39 37.58 65.33
N SER A 36 -10.26 37.15 64.74
CA SER A 36 -9.01 36.71 65.41
C SER A 36 -9.05 35.53 66.39
N ALA A 37 -8.34 34.43 66.07
CA ALA A 37 -6.95 34.23 66.54
C ALA A 37 -6.38 32.83 66.25
N THR A 38 -5.15 32.80 65.69
CA THR A 38 -4.04 31.87 65.98
C THR A 38 -4.23 30.34 66.01
N SER A 39 -3.39 29.71 65.17
CA SER A 39 -2.50 28.57 65.49
C SER A 39 -2.91 27.12 65.17
N GLN A 40 -2.07 26.55 64.28
CA GLN A 40 -1.35 25.28 64.44
C GLN A 40 -1.96 24.00 63.82
N GLY A 41 -1.12 23.29 63.06
CA GLY A 41 -1.45 22.03 62.39
C GLY A 41 -0.75 21.90 61.04
N ASP A 42 0.55 21.61 61.05
CA ASP A 42 1.27 21.01 59.93
C ASP A 42 0.55 19.71 59.48
N ASP A 43 0.52 19.43 58.17
CA ASP A 43 1.17 18.23 57.62
C ASP A 43 1.17 18.22 56.08
N ASP A 44 2.13 17.49 55.52
CA ASP A 44 2.55 17.50 54.12
C ASP A 44 1.76 16.50 53.24
N ALA A 45 1.27 16.94 52.08
CA ALA A 45 0.77 16.04 51.03
C ALA A 45 0.81 16.71 49.64
N SER A 46 1.69 16.18 48.78
CA SER A 46 1.83 16.51 47.35
C SER A 46 0.51 16.33 46.57
N PRO A 47 0.24 17.11 45.50
CA PRO A 47 -0.93 16.88 44.65
C PRO A 47 -0.88 15.49 44.00
N ALA A 48 -2.06 14.86 43.90
CA ALA A 48 -2.24 13.61 43.18
C ALA A 48 -1.98 13.80 41.69
N ALA A 49 -1.10 12.98 41.12
CA ALA A 49 -1.05 12.78 39.68
C ALA A 49 -2.28 11.94 39.28
N GLU A 50 -2.96 12.33 38.21
CA GLU A 50 -3.97 11.48 37.59
C GLU A 50 -3.26 10.29 36.95
N GLU A 51 -3.57 9.08 37.39
CA GLU A 51 -3.08 7.86 36.75
C GLU A 51 -3.73 7.75 35.38
N VAL A 52 -3.01 8.20 34.34
CA VAL A 52 -3.25 7.73 32.98
C VAL A 52 -2.91 6.25 32.99
N THR A 53 -3.93 5.41 32.97
CA THR A 53 -3.78 4.00 32.64
C THR A 53 -3.18 3.91 31.25
N GLU A 54 -1.88 3.62 31.18
CA GLU A 54 -1.27 2.99 30.02
C GLU A 54 -1.97 1.64 29.83
N GLU A 55 -2.99 1.64 28.98
CA GLU A 55 -3.53 0.43 28.40
C GLU A 55 -2.42 -0.09 27.47
N ALA A 56 -1.59 -0.98 28.04
CA ALA A 56 -0.50 -1.60 27.31
C ALA A 56 -1.09 -2.35 26.11
N ALA A 57 -0.80 -1.84 24.91
CA ALA A 57 -1.03 -2.55 23.66
C ALA A 57 -0.03 -3.70 23.55
N GLU A 58 -0.23 -4.74 24.38
CA GLU A 58 0.38 -6.04 24.21
C GLU A 58 -0.25 -6.68 22.97
N GLU A 59 0.42 -6.52 21.83
CA GLU A 59 0.65 -7.49 20.74
C GLU A 59 1.32 -6.72 19.58
N SER A 60 2.41 -6.02 19.89
CA SER A 60 3.36 -5.60 18.87
C SER A 60 4.14 -6.85 18.45
N GLY A 61 3.73 -7.48 17.33
CA GLY A 61 4.51 -8.55 16.69
C GLY A 61 5.99 -8.16 16.55
N ASP A 62 6.89 -9.15 16.57
CA ASP A 62 8.33 -8.91 16.71
C ASP A 62 8.84 -7.88 15.68
N VAL A 63 9.67 -6.93 16.14
CA VAL A 63 10.21 -5.88 15.28
C VAL A 63 11.39 -6.45 14.51
N LEU A 64 11.20 -6.68 13.20
CA LEU A 64 12.23 -7.23 12.33
C LEU A 64 13.46 -6.32 12.29
N THR A 65 14.65 -6.90 12.42
CA THR A 65 15.90 -6.20 12.10
C THR A 65 16.12 -6.14 10.59
N GLN A 66 17.05 -5.29 10.14
CA GLN A 66 17.42 -5.18 8.72
C GLN A 66 17.85 -6.52 8.11
N ASP A 67 18.57 -7.35 8.88
CA ASP A 67 19.10 -8.64 8.39
C ASP A 67 17.95 -9.65 8.17
N GLU A 68 16.95 -9.63 9.04
CA GLU A 68 15.76 -10.51 9.00
C GLU A 68 14.73 -10.03 7.95
N PHE A 69 14.49 -8.72 7.87
CA PHE A 69 13.41 -8.11 7.08
C PHE A 69 13.32 -8.63 5.65
N PHE A 70 14.43 -8.70 4.92
CA PHE A 70 14.43 -9.11 3.51
C PHE A 70 14.22 -10.61 3.30
N GLU A 71 14.68 -11.44 4.25
CA GLU A 71 14.45 -12.89 4.21
C GLU A 71 12.98 -13.17 4.54
N THR A 72 12.48 -12.57 5.62
CA THR A 72 11.08 -12.62 6.06
C THR A 72 10.11 -12.13 4.98
N TYR A 73 10.35 -10.98 4.35
CA TYR A 73 9.52 -10.42 3.28
C TYR A 73 9.35 -11.41 2.11
N VAL A 74 10.47 -12.00 1.65
CA VAL A 74 10.45 -12.91 0.50
C VAL A 74 9.85 -14.24 0.87
N ASP A 75 10.25 -14.83 2.00
CA ASP A 75 9.72 -16.10 2.48
C ASP A 75 8.20 -16.00 2.69
N ALA A 76 7.69 -14.93 3.32
CA ALA A 76 6.25 -14.72 3.48
C ALA A 76 5.53 -14.66 2.12
N THR A 77 6.05 -13.84 1.20
CA THR A 77 5.48 -13.66 -0.16
C THR A 77 5.44 -14.99 -0.93
N VAL A 78 6.56 -15.72 -0.98
CA VAL A 78 6.66 -17.02 -1.68
C VAL A 78 5.78 -18.08 -1.02
N ASN A 79 5.73 -18.14 0.32
CA ASN A 79 4.90 -19.11 1.05
C ASN A 79 3.39 -18.89 0.86
N ALA A 80 2.94 -17.66 0.61
CA ALA A 80 1.53 -17.39 0.29
C ALA A 80 1.14 -17.82 -1.13
N GLY A 81 2.10 -18.00 -2.04
CA GLY A 81 1.93 -18.60 -3.37
C GLY A 81 1.11 -17.79 -4.39
N SER A 82 0.22 -16.90 -3.96
CA SER A 82 -0.56 -16.03 -4.85
C SER A 82 -1.02 -14.77 -4.11
N TYR A 83 -1.20 -13.67 -4.85
CA TYR A 83 -1.75 -12.41 -4.35
C TYR A 83 -2.23 -11.50 -5.49
N THR A 84 -3.05 -10.51 -5.15
CA THR A 84 -3.44 -9.43 -6.05
C THR A 84 -2.66 -8.17 -5.69
N GLN A 85 -2.08 -7.51 -6.70
CA GLN A 85 -1.29 -6.29 -6.57
C GLN A 85 -1.99 -5.13 -7.28
N THR A 86 -2.14 -3.99 -6.61
CA THR A 86 -2.60 -2.73 -7.23
C THR A 86 -1.53 -1.66 -7.08
N MET A 87 -1.03 -1.12 -8.19
CA MET A 87 -0.05 -0.04 -8.23
C MET A 87 -0.67 1.23 -8.84
N ASP A 88 -0.73 2.32 -8.08
CA ASP A 88 -1.07 3.66 -8.55
C ASP A 88 0.23 4.45 -8.85
N MET A 89 0.29 5.00 -10.06
CA MET A 89 1.33 5.90 -10.55
C MET A 89 0.69 7.19 -11.05
N ALA A 90 0.49 8.15 -10.14
CA ALA A 90 -0.14 9.45 -10.42
C ALA A 90 -1.54 9.37 -11.08
N GLY A 91 -2.35 8.35 -10.75
CA GLY A 91 -3.68 8.13 -11.30
C GLY A 91 -3.73 7.21 -12.53
N THR A 92 -2.60 6.66 -12.97
CA THR A 92 -2.58 5.44 -13.78
C THR A 92 -2.49 4.24 -12.84
N VAL A 93 -3.51 3.39 -12.87
CA VAL A 93 -3.64 2.24 -11.98
C VAL A 93 -3.40 0.95 -12.76
N MET A 94 -2.39 0.22 -12.32
CA MET A 94 -2.08 -1.15 -12.75
C MET A 94 -2.64 -2.11 -11.70
N GLN A 95 -3.44 -3.09 -12.10
CA GLN A 95 -3.86 -4.19 -11.25
C GLN A 95 -3.30 -5.49 -11.84
N ALA A 96 -2.67 -6.33 -11.01
CA ALA A 96 -2.13 -7.61 -11.42
C ALA A 96 -2.52 -8.73 -10.43
N ASP A 97 -2.97 -9.86 -10.93
CA ASP A 97 -3.06 -11.11 -10.18
C ASP A 97 -1.79 -11.93 -10.43
N ILE A 98 -1.13 -12.37 -9.34
CA ILE A 98 0.20 -13.00 -9.38
C ILE A 98 0.09 -14.39 -8.74
N VAL A 99 0.62 -15.40 -9.42
CA VAL A 99 0.64 -16.80 -8.96
C VAL A 99 2.06 -17.35 -9.09
N MET A 100 2.68 -17.69 -7.96
CA MET A 100 4.02 -18.24 -7.87
C MET A 100 3.99 -19.77 -7.86
N HIS A 101 4.86 -20.37 -8.66
CA HIS A 101 5.12 -21.81 -8.73
C HIS A 101 6.59 -22.11 -8.42
N ASP A 102 6.96 -23.40 -8.36
CA ASP A 102 8.34 -23.85 -8.15
C ASP A 102 9.28 -23.40 -9.31
N GLY A 103 9.79 -22.17 -9.24
CA GLY A 103 10.76 -21.59 -10.18
C GLY A 103 10.16 -20.82 -11.37
N THR A 104 8.87 -20.51 -11.36
CA THR A 104 8.19 -19.64 -12.35
C THR A 104 7.04 -18.87 -11.69
N THR A 105 6.75 -17.66 -12.16
CA THR A 105 5.60 -16.85 -11.71
C THR A 105 4.68 -16.58 -12.89
N ASP A 106 3.40 -16.88 -12.78
CA ASP A 106 2.38 -16.44 -13.74
C ASP A 106 1.76 -15.10 -13.26
N MET A 107 1.29 -14.29 -14.21
CA MET A 107 0.74 -12.95 -13.96
C MET A 107 -0.35 -12.60 -14.99
N ASP A 108 -1.52 -12.14 -14.52
CA ASP A 108 -2.49 -11.40 -15.35
C ASP A 108 -2.46 -9.94 -14.90
N MET A 109 -2.19 -8.99 -15.79
CA MET A 109 -2.08 -7.56 -15.49
C MET A 109 -2.96 -6.73 -16.42
N THR A 110 -3.75 -5.82 -15.83
CA THR A 110 -4.49 -4.79 -16.56
C THR A 110 -4.05 -3.38 -16.12
N MET A 111 -4.08 -2.43 -17.05
CA MET A 111 -3.83 -1.02 -16.76
C MET A 111 -5.05 -0.15 -17.11
N SER A 112 -5.22 0.92 -16.32
CA SER A 112 -6.29 1.90 -16.46
C SER A 112 -5.80 3.29 -16.07
N GLY A 113 -6.50 4.34 -16.53
CA GLY A 113 -6.12 5.73 -16.32
C GLY A 113 -5.36 6.34 -17.50
N GLU A 114 -4.82 7.55 -17.30
CA GLU A 114 -4.31 8.38 -18.39
C GLU A 114 -3.09 7.75 -19.09
N GLY A 115 -3.31 7.25 -20.31
CA GLY A 115 -2.29 6.58 -21.11
C GLY A 115 -2.11 5.07 -20.86
N GLY A 116 -2.80 4.51 -19.86
CA GLY A 116 -2.82 3.07 -19.57
C GLY A 116 -4.12 2.35 -19.97
N ASP A 117 -5.21 3.09 -20.19
CA ASP A 117 -6.54 2.53 -20.50
C ASP A 117 -6.52 1.47 -21.63
N GLY A 118 -6.81 0.22 -21.26
CA GLY A 118 -7.01 -0.87 -22.19
C GLY A 118 -5.74 -1.62 -22.58
N VAL A 119 -4.65 -1.49 -21.81
CA VAL A 119 -3.53 -2.44 -21.84
C VAL A 119 -3.87 -3.63 -20.93
N HIS A 120 -3.83 -4.83 -21.49
CA HIS A 120 -3.94 -6.11 -20.78
C HIS A 120 -2.73 -6.96 -21.18
N MET A 121 -1.98 -7.46 -20.21
CA MET A 121 -0.83 -8.33 -20.40
C MET A 121 -1.02 -9.61 -19.58
N ILE A 122 -0.70 -10.75 -20.17
CA ILE A 122 -0.74 -12.04 -19.47
C ILE A 122 0.62 -12.70 -19.66
N PHE A 123 1.22 -13.17 -18.58
CA PHE A 123 2.40 -14.02 -18.58
C PHE A 123 2.05 -15.35 -17.91
N VAL A 124 2.19 -16.46 -18.63
CA VAL A 124 1.79 -17.78 -18.14
C VAL A 124 2.54 -18.89 -18.85
N ASP A 125 2.96 -19.94 -18.13
CA ASP A 125 3.72 -21.08 -18.68
C ASP A 125 4.99 -20.66 -19.46
N GLY A 126 5.59 -19.51 -19.12
CA GLY A 126 6.74 -18.96 -19.85
C GLY A 126 6.39 -18.32 -21.21
N ARG A 127 5.15 -17.87 -21.40
CA ARG A 127 4.67 -17.18 -22.62
C ARG A 127 4.04 -15.84 -22.25
N ALA A 128 4.41 -14.78 -22.96
CA ALA A 128 3.85 -13.45 -22.78
C ALA A 128 2.82 -13.11 -23.88
N PHE A 129 1.72 -12.49 -23.47
CA PHE A 129 0.64 -12.02 -24.33
C PHE A 129 0.32 -10.56 -24.00
N TYR A 130 -0.09 -9.79 -24.99
CA TYR A 130 -0.63 -8.44 -24.78
C TYR A 130 -1.85 -8.16 -25.68
N ASP A 131 -2.82 -7.44 -25.14
CA ASP A 131 -3.86 -6.73 -25.89
C ASP A 131 -3.80 -5.25 -25.51
N VAL A 132 -3.78 -4.37 -26.50
CA VAL A 132 -3.84 -2.91 -26.34
C VAL A 132 -5.04 -2.39 -27.12
N ALA A 133 -6.08 -2.00 -26.39
CA ALA A 133 -7.37 -1.64 -26.94
C ALA A 133 -7.26 -0.57 -28.05
N GLY A 134 -7.67 -0.93 -29.27
CA GLY A 134 -7.63 -0.04 -30.43
C GLY A 134 -6.32 -0.06 -31.23
N TYR A 135 -5.30 -0.78 -30.75
CA TYR A 135 -4.10 -1.13 -31.52
C TYR A 135 -4.22 -2.57 -32.07
N THR A 136 -4.48 -3.53 -31.17
CA THR A 136 -4.76 -4.93 -31.46
C THR A 136 -6.28 -5.20 -31.58
N ASP A 137 -6.63 -6.39 -32.10
CA ASP A 137 -7.99 -6.92 -32.18
C ASP A 137 -8.21 -8.16 -31.28
N GLY A 138 -7.39 -8.28 -30.22
CA GLY A 138 -7.26 -9.43 -29.33
C GLY A 138 -5.79 -9.64 -28.92
N PHE A 139 -5.51 -10.65 -28.11
CA PHE A 139 -4.16 -10.92 -27.61
C PHE A 139 -3.16 -11.28 -28.73
N VAL A 140 -1.98 -10.68 -28.69
CA VAL A 140 -0.81 -11.05 -29.49
C VAL A 140 0.21 -11.70 -28.56
N GLU A 141 0.70 -12.88 -28.95
CA GLU A 141 1.80 -13.57 -28.27
C GLU A 141 3.13 -12.90 -28.66
N VAL A 142 4.00 -12.67 -27.67
CA VAL A 142 5.34 -12.09 -27.83
C VAL A 142 6.36 -13.21 -27.95
N ASP A 143 7.25 -13.13 -28.94
CA ASP A 143 8.42 -14.02 -29.02
C ASP A 143 9.55 -13.44 -28.16
N MET A 144 9.67 -13.92 -26.93
CA MET A 144 10.67 -13.45 -25.97
C MET A 144 12.08 -13.99 -26.27
N ASP A 145 12.19 -15.01 -27.14
CA ASP A 145 13.47 -15.56 -27.60
C ASP A 145 14.03 -14.79 -28.83
N ASP A 146 13.26 -13.88 -29.45
CA ASP A 146 13.72 -13.06 -30.57
C ASP A 146 14.45 -11.79 -30.07
N PRO A 147 15.79 -11.71 -30.21
CA PRO A 147 16.56 -10.54 -29.79
C PRO A 147 16.35 -9.31 -30.69
N ASP A 148 15.69 -9.48 -31.86
CA ASP A 148 15.32 -8.38 -32.75
C ASP A 148 13.92 -7.81 -32.41
N ASP A 149 13.15 -8.40 -31.48
CA ASP A 149 11.90 -7.84 -30.93
C ASP A 149 12.15 -7.03 -29.62
N PRO A 150 12.03 -5.68 -29.64
CA PRO A 150 12.20 -4.87 -28.44
C PRO A 150 11.15 -5.12 -27.35
N MET A 151 9.96 -5.63 -27.70
CA MET A 151 8.94 -6.02 -26.74
C MET A 151 9.34 -7.32 -26.04
N GLY A 152 9.80 -8.32 -26.79
CA GLY A 152 10.31 -9.59 -26.25
C GLY A 152 11.42 -9.39 -25.21
N VAL A 153 12.41 -8.56 -25.54
CA VAL A 153 13.50 -8.21 -24.61
C VAL A 153 12.99 -7.49 -23.35
N SER A 154 12.05 -6.55 -23.49
CA SER A 154 11.46 -5.82 -22.36
C SER A 154 10.62 -6.74 -21.45
N PHE A 155 9.86 -7.67 -22.03
CA PHE A 155 9.09 -8.67 -21.29
C PHE A 155 10.00 -9.63 -20.52
N ALA A 156 11.06 -10.15 -21.15
CA ALA A 156 12.02 -11.02 -20.49
C ALA A 156 12.63 -10.37 -19.23
N GLN A 157 13.03 -9.10 -19.31
CA GLN A 157 13.52 -8.33 -18.16
C GLN A 157 12.45 -8.10 -17.07
N THR A 158 11.18 -7.98 -17.46
CA THR A 158 10.06 -7.84 -16.52
C THR A 158 9.79 -9.15 -15.78
N ILE A 159 9.89 -10.28 -16.48
CA ILE A 159 9.71 -11.63 -15.93
C ILE A 159 10.79 -11.96 -14.89
N ASP A 160 12.04 -11.60 -15.15
CA ASP A 160 13.13 -11.74 -14.16
C ASP A 160 12.85 -10.95 -12.86
N GLN A 161 12.03 -9.89 -12.91
CA GLN A 161 11.59 -9.12 -11.73
C GLN A 161 10.33 -9.67 -11.06
N LEU A 162 9.70 -10.73 -11.60
CA LEU A 162 8.59 -11.43 -10.95
C LEU A 162 9.06 -12.50 -9.94
N ASP A 163 10.36 -12.78 -9.88
CA ASP A 163 10.97 -13.52 -8.79
C ASP A 163 11.14 -12.58 -7.57
N PRO A 164 10.54 -12.89 -6.39
CA PRO A 164 10.61 -12.00 -5.24
C PRO A 164 12.03 -11.77 -4.68
N HIS A 165 12.97 -12.72 -4.85
CA HIS A 165 14.36 -12.50 -4.45
C HIS A 165 15.04 -11.51 -5.41
N ALA A 166 14.83 -11.66 -6.73
CA ALA A 166 15.37 -10.77 -7.74
C ALA A 166 14.79 -9.34 -7.64
N ALA A 167 13.49 -9.22 -7.35
CA ALA A 167 12.82 -7.94 -7.16
C ALA A 167 13.39 -7.13 -5.98
N ILE A 168 13.67 -7.79 -4.84
CA ILE A 168 14.08 -7.10 -3.61
C ILE A 168 15.60 -6.95 -3.47
N ALA A 169 16.40 -7.78 -4.16
CA ALA A 169 17.87 -7.76 -4.04
C ALA A 169 18.51 -6.38 -4.36
N PRO A 170 18.10 -5.63 -5.41
CA PRO A 170 18.64 -4.30 -5.66
C PRO A 170 18.41 -3.31 -4.51
N ILE A 171 17.24 -3.37 -3.85
CA ILE A 171 16.90 -2.52 -2.70
C ILE A 171 17.77 -2.90 -1.50
N LYS A 172 17.98 -4.20 -1.26
CA LYS A 172 18.83 -4.71 -0.18
C LYS A 172 20.30 -4.31 -0.36
N ASP A 173 20.84 -4.43 -1.57
CA ASP A 173 22.24 -4.13 -1.86
C ASP A 173 22.53 -2.63 -1.92
N ALA A 174 21.53 -1.80 -2.24
CA ALA A 174 21.62 -0.33 -2.27
C ALA A 174 21.21 0.36 -0.96
N LEU A 175 20.96 -0.38 0.11
CA LEU A 175 20.38 0.16 1.35
C LEU A 175 21.36 1.09 2.10
N THR A 176 20.96 2.34 2.32
CA THR A 176 21.71 3.35 3.09
C THR A 176 21.21 3.47 4.53
N SER A 177 19.91 3.21 4.76
CA SER A 177 19.30 3.22 6.10
C SER A 177 18.10 2.29 6.21
N PHE A 178 17.84 1.82 7.43
CA PHE A 178 16.70 0.96 7.78
C PHE A 178 16.12 1.42 9.11
N LYS A 179 14.80 1.56 9.19
CA LYS A 179 14.09 1.98 10.41
C LYS A 179 12.70 1.36 10.46
N ALA A 180 12.44 0.52 11.46
CA ALA A 180 11.08 0.16 11.85
C ALA A 180 10.36 1.37 12.48
N VAL A 181 9.08 1.54 12.19
CA VAL A 181 8.19 2.50 12.86
C VAL A 181 7.47 1.79 14.01
N ASP A 182 7.47 2.38 15.20
CA ASP A 182 6.88 1.75 16.39
C ASP A 182 5.35 1.62 16.30
N ALA A 183 4.70 2.54 15.57
CA ALA A 183 3.27 2.55 15.35
C ALA A 183 2.85 1.55 14.25
N THR A 184 1.73 0.88 14.47
CA THR A 184 1.05 0.04 13.48
C THR A 184 -0.14 0.78 12.85
N GLU A 185 -0.53 0.34 11.67
CA GLU A 185 -1.65 0.85 10.87
C GLU A 185 -2.58 -0.31 10.48
N GLU A 186 -3.90 -0.07 10.46
CA GLU A 186 -4.88 -1.02 9.95
C GLU A 186 -4.99 -0.91 8.42
N LEU A 187 -4.50 -1.92 7.70
CA LEU A 187 -4.58 -2.03 6.25
C LEU A 187 -5.48 -3.20 5.86
N ASP A 188 -6.65 -2.89 5.29
CA ASP A 188 -7.69 -3.85 4.89
C ASP A 188 -8.07 -4.89 5.97
N GLY A 189 -8.12 -4.44 7.23
CA GLY A 189 -8.43 -5.30 8.38
C GLY A 189 -7.28 -6.19 8.86
N THR A 190 -6.06 -5.97 8.35
CA THR A 190 -4.81 -6.52 8.87
C THR A 190 -4.01 -5.43 9.58
N THR A 191 -3.54 -5.68 10.79
CA THR A 191 -2.59 -4.78 11.46
C THR A 191 -1.22 -4.91 10.79
N ALA A 192 -0.64 -3.82 10.33
CA ALA A 192 0.65 -3.79 9.65
C ALA A 192 1.63 -2.80 10.30
N ARG A 193 2.93 -3.10 10.25
CA ARG A 193 4.02 -2.20 10.68
C ARG A 193 4.75 -1.63 9.48
N GLU A 194 4.96 -0.32 9.48
CA GLU A 194 5.78 0.40 8.52
C GLU A 194 7.28 0.24 8.82
N TYR A 195 8.06 -0.01 7.78
CA TYR A 195 9.53 0.03 7.75
C TYR A 195 9.96 1.05 6.70
N VAL A 196 10.79 2.01 7.10
CA VAL A 196 11.34 3.06 6.25
C VAL A 196 12.76 2.66 5.85
N LEU A 197 13.01 2.59 4.54
CA LEU A 197 14.25 2.20 3.91
C LEU A 197 14.79 3.38 3.10
N GLY A 198 15.98 3.86 3.44
CA GLY A 198 16.73 4.77 2.57
C GLY A 198 17.58 3.95 1.59
N VAL A 199 17.53 4.30 0.31
CA VAL A 199 18.12 3.50 -0.78
C VAL A 199 18.88 4.39 -1.75
N ASP A 200 20.12 4.04 -2.07
CA ASP A 200 20.95 4.72 -3.08
C ASP A 200 20.32 4.52 -4.48
N SER A 201 19.77 5.60 -5.04
CA SER A 201 19.07 5.53 -6.32
C SER A 201 20.03 5.27 -7.48
N THR A 202 21.30 5.67 -7.34
CA THR A 202 22.33 5.49 -8.37
C THR A 202 22.77 4.03 -8.44
N ALA A 203 22.82 3.35 -7.30
CA ALA A 203 23.03 1.91 -7.22
C ALA A 203 21.86 1.12 -7.84
N ILE A 204 20.60 1.50 -7.54
CA ILE A 204 19.43 0.90 -8.20
C ILE A 204 19.45 1.15 -9.71
N ALA A 205 19.65 2.40 -10.16
CA ALA A 205 19.69 2.73 -11.57
C ALA A 205 20.75 1.93 -12.34
N ALA A 206 21.95 1.80 -11.77
CA ALA A 206 23.02 0.97 -12.33
C ALA A 206 22.66 -0.53 -12.38
N SER A 207 21.94 -1.04 -11.37
CA SER A 207 21.45 -2.44 -11.37
C SER A 207 20.40 -2.70 -12.45
N GLY A 208 19.53 -1.73 -12.73
CA GLY A 208 18.56 -1.75 -13.83
C GLY A 208 19.14 -1.43 -15.20
N GLY A 209 20.47 -1.31 -15.33
CA GLY A 209 21.14 -1.05 -16.61
C GLY A 209 21.09 0.40 -17.11
N LEU A 210 20.57 1.34 -16.32
CA LEU A 210 20.60 2.77 -16.63
C LEU A 210 22.01 3.34 -16.38
N THR A 211 22.44 4.27 -17.21
CA THR A 211 23.69 5.00 -16.97
C THR A 211 23.50 6.14 -15.98
N GLU A 212 24.60 6.66 -15.40
CA GLU A 212 24.57 7.90 -14.60
C GLU A 212 23.98 9.08 -15.41
N GLU A 213 24.12 9.09 -16.73
CA GLU A 213 23.55 10.13 -17.61
C GLU A 213 22.02 9.98 -17.72
N ASP A 214 21.50 8.76 -17.80
CA ASP A 214 20.06 8.47 -17.80
C ASP A 214 19.42 8.80 -16.44
N ALA A 215 20.07 8.43 -15.34
CA ALA A 215 19.64 8.75 -13.98
C ALA A 215 19.60 10.28 -13.74
N ALA A 216 20.63 10.99 -14.20
CA ALA A 216 20.68 12.46 -14.15
C ALA A 216 19.64 13.12 -15.07
N ALA A 217 19.34 12.54 -16.24
CA ALA A 217 18.30 13.01 -17.14
C ALA A 217 16.88 12.78 -16.57
N ALA A 218 16.67 11.67 -15.87
CA ALA A 218 15.47 11.41 -15.08
C ALA A 218 15.34 12.37 -13.89
N GLN A 219 16.46 12.92 -13.39
CA GLN A 219 16.60 13.76 -12.19
C GLN A 219 16.41 13.00 -10.87
N LEU A 220 16.84 11.73 -10.81
CA LEU A 220 16.78 10.91 -9.58
C LEU A 220 17.53 11.60 -8.42
N PRO A 221 16.96 11.65 -7.20
CA PRO A 221 17.67 12.13 -6.01
C PRO A 221 18.76 11.13 -5.60
N ASP A 222 19.83 11.57 -4.95
CA ASP A 222 20.90 10.68 -4.49
C ASP A 222 20.38 9.50 -3.63
N GLU A 223 19.30 9.73 -2.87
CA GLU A 223 18.64 8.73 -2.01
C GLU A 223 17.12 8.76 -2.25
N LEU A 224 16.51 7.57 -2.36
CA LEU A 224 15.07 7.36 -2.37
C LEU A 224 14.62 6.80 -1.01
N GLU A 225 13.55 7.38 -0.45
CA GLU A 225 12.89 6.88 0.75
C GLU A 225 11.73 5.96 0.33
N TYR A 226 11.84 4.68 0.68
CA TYR A 226 10.82 3.65 0.52
C TYR A 226 10.15 3.37 1.87
N HIS A 227 8.83 3.25 1.85
CA HIS A 227 8.02 2.85 3.00
C HIS A 227 7.37 1.51 2.67
N LEU A 228 7.60 0.48 3.49
CA LEU A 228 7.05 -0.87 3.31
C LEU A 228 6.26 -1.27 4.56
N TRP A 229 5.02 -1.68 4.40
CA TRP A 229 4.16 -2.15 5.49
C TRP A 229 4.06 -3.67 5.41
N LEU A 230 4.44 -4.38 6.48
CA LEU A 230 4.28 -5.84 6.61
C LEU A 230 3.23 -6.14 7.68
N GLY A 231 2.38 -7.14 7.45
CA GLY A 231 1.42 -7.65 8.42
C GLY A 231 2.13 -8.16 9.67
N VAL A 232 1.65 -7.80 10.87
CA VAL A 232 2.35 -8.13 12.13
C VAL A 232 2.18 -9.59 12.56
N ASP A 233 1.17 -10.28 12.00
CA ASP A 233 0.79 -11.65 12.36
C ASP A 233 1.27 -12.72 11.35
N ASP A 234 1.58 -12.30 10.12
CA ASP A 234 1.91 -13.20 9.00
C ASP A 234 3.05 -12.71 8.10
N ASP A 235 3.70 -11.59 8.45
CA ASP A 235 4.84 -10.99 7.74
C ASP A 235 4.59 -10.58 6.28
N LEU A 236 3.37 -10.77 5.77
CA LEU A 236 3.03 -10.50 4.37
C LEU A 236 3.03 -9.00 4.08
N PRO A 237 3.67 -8.55 3.00
CA PRO A 237 3.71 -7.13 2.69
C PRO A 237 2.34 -6.67 2.20
N ARG A 238 1.86 -5.53 2.72
CA ARG A 238 0.50 -5.01 2.48
C ARG A 238 0.49 -3.76 1.62
N LYS A 239 1.56 -2.99 1.73
CA LYS A 239 1.75 -1.73 1.01
C LYS A 239 3.23 -1.46 0.84
N MET A 240 3.58 -0.90 -0.30
CA MET A 240 4.85 -0.22 -0.54
C MET A 240 4.55 1.17 -1.10
N SER A 241 5.22 2.20 -0.63
CA SER A 241 5.17 3.51 -1.27
C SER A 241 6.52 4.21 -1.27
N TYR A 242 6.80 4.92 -2.36
CA TYR A 242 7.93 5.84 -2.47
C TYR A 242 7.49 7.04 -3.30
N SER A 243 8.24 8.13 -3.26
CA SER A 243 7.95 9.30 -4.09
C SER A 243 9.18 9.78 -4.83
N PHE A 244 8.98 10.16 -6.09
CA PHE A 244 10.04 10.65 -6.96
C PHE A 244 9.52 11.73 -7.92
N ALA A 245 10.29 12.80 -8.12
CA ALA A 245 9.96 13.93 -8.99
C ALA A 245 8.59 14.61 -8.71
N GLY A 246 8.02 14.44 -7.51
CA GLY A 246 6.69 14.92 -7.14
C GLY A 246 5.54 13.98 -7.54
N VAL A 247 5.85 12.79 -8.05
CA VAL A 247 4.92 11.66 -8.22
C VAL A 247 5.04 10.74 -7.00
N GLU A 248 3.90 10.33 -6.46
CA GLU A 248 3.80 9.26 -5.48
C GLU A 248 3.53 7.94 -6.21
N PHE A 249 4.25 6.90 -5.83
CA PHE A 249 4.06 5.53 -6.28
C PHE A 249 3.53 4.75 -5.09
N VAL A 250 2.34 4.15 -5.22
CA VAL A 250 1.73 3.34 -4.16
C VAL A 250 1.38 1.98 -4.71
N THR A 251 2.00 0.95 -4.16
CA THR A 251 1.63 -0.46 -4.40
C THR A 251 0.90 -0.99 -3.17
N ILE A 252 -0.21 -1.67 -3.38
CA ILE A 252 -1.02 -2.35 -2.37
C ILE A 252 -1.08 -3.83 -2.75
N MET A 253 -0.96 -4.73 -1.77
CA MET A 253 -1.00 -6.17 -2.00
C MET A 253 -2.04 -6.83 -1.08
N THR A 254 -2.98 -7.54 -1.69
CA THR A 254 -4.18 -8.12 -1.07
C THR A 254 -4.41 -9.55 -1.55
N ASP A 255 -5.46 -10.19 -1.01
CA ASP A 255 -5.99 -11.46 -1.52
C ASP A 255 -4.95 -12.61 -1.56
N TYR A 256 -4.03 -12.61 -0.59
CA TYR A 256 -3.03 -13.67 -0.39
C TYR A 256 -3.69 -15.04 -0.19
N ASP A 257 -3.16 -16.08 -0.86
CA ASP A 257 -3.76 -17.44 -0.94
C ASP A 257 -5.23 -17.41 -1.40
N GLY A 258 -5.61 -16.41 -2.21
CA GLY A 258 -6.97 -16.18 -2.68
C GLY A 258 -7.47 -17.21 -3.70
N GLY A 259 -6.59 -18.07 -4.19
CA GLY A 259 -6.89 -19.05 -5.23
C GLY A 259 -7.00 -18.44 -6.62
N GLN A 260 -6.25 -17.36 -6.88
CA GLN A 260 -6.05 -16.77 -8.20
C GLN A 260 -5.59 -17.86 -9.19
N VAL A 261 -6.03 -17.74 -10.44
CA VAL A 261 -5.60 -18.59 -11.55
C VAL A 261 -5.35 -17.70 -12.74
N VAL A 262 -4.14 -17.76 -13.28
CA VAL A 262 -3.78 -17.12 -14.55
C VAL A 262 -3.84 -18.19 -15.64
N GLU A 263 -4.56 -17.93 -16.73
CA GLU A 263 -4.67 -18.84 -17.87
C GLU A 263 -4.26 -18.13 -19.17
N ALA A 264 -3.71 -18.86 -20.13
CA ALA A 264 -3.39 -18.30 -21.44
C ALA A 264 -4.68 -17.92 -22.19
N PRO A 265 -4.68 -16.83 -23.00
CA PRO A 265 -5.84 -16.45 -23.81
C PRO A 265 -6.36 -17.61 -24.67
N SER A 266 -7.68 -17.74 -24.75
CA SER A 266 -8.31 -18.73 -25.61
C SER A 266 -8.13 -18.36 -27.09
N ALA A 267 -8.31 -19.35 -27.98
CA ALA A 267 -8.07 -19.16 -29.41
C ALA A 267 -9.03 -18.14 -30.08
N ASP A 268 -10.15 -17.79 -29.45
CA ASP A 268 -11.07 -16.73 -29.88
C ASP A 268 -10.81 -15.36 -29.23
N GLU A 269 -9.92 -15.28 -28.23
CA GLU A 269 -9.39 -14.05 -27.65
C GLU A 269 -8.08 -13.58 -28.31
N MET A 270 -7.42 -14.47 -29.06
CA MET A 270 -6.22 -14.14 -29.84
C MET A 270 -6.53 -13.22 -31.05
N SER A 271 -5.65 -12.25 -31.28
CA SER A 271 -5.65 -11.35 -32.43
C SER A 271 -5.67 -12.11 -33.77
N THR A 272 -6.45 -11.62 -34.74
CA THR A 272 -6.41 -12.13 -36.12
C THR A 272 -5.33 -11.48 -36.99
N ARG A 273 -4.69 -10.43 -36.47
CA ARG A 273 -3.55 -9.73 -37.07
C ARG A 273 -2.27 -10.18 -36.38
N ALA A 274 -1.43 -10.91 -37.11
CA ALA A 274 -0.08 -11.24 -36.65
C ALA A 274 0.69 -9.95 -36.30
N GLY A 275 1.44 -9.97 -35.20
CA GLY A 275 2.41 -8.93 -34.85
C GLY A 275 3.36 -8.68 -36.02
N SER A 276 3.69 -7.41 -36.27
CA SER A 276 4.26 -6.93 -37.53
C SER A 276 5.64 -6.28 -37.39
#